data_AF-A0A523LBZ9-F1
#
_entry.id   AF-A0A523LBZ9-F1
#
_cell.length_a   1.000
_cell.length_b   1.000
_cell.length_c   1.000
_cell.angle_alpha   90.00
_cell.angle_beta   90.00
_cell.angle_gamma   90.00
#
_symmetry.space_group_name_H-M   'P 1'
#
loop_
_entity.id
_entity.type
_entity.pdbx_description
1 polymer ?
#
loop_
_entity_poly.entity_id
_entity_poly.type
_entity_poly.pdbx_seq_one_letter_code
_entity_poly.pdbx_strand_id
1 'polypeptide(L)'
;MKINISSLIWRLIMPVVIIGILTIVSLSILLQKQLENNEILAIFAISILAILVFTVLLFNFIISKPVDRLIDRLRQSSVEGDLTQRMELSGNDEISVIAGYIDDFIDRVHTIVAQITSTSSEVVNSVTELNAVTTAVSEGALRQQQETGAGRLGGYPNVGYLGKCER
;
A
#
# COMPACT_ATOMS: atom_id res chain seq x y z
N MET A 1 5.30 14.72 -15.55
CA MET A 1 6.76 14.93 -15.75
C MET A 1 7.50 13.74 -15.16
N LYS A 2 7.95 12.77 -15.98
CA LYS A 2 8.70 11.60 -15.49
C LYS A 2 10.11 12.08 -15.14
N ILE A 3 10.41 12.30 -13.86
CA ILE A 3 11.77 12.58 -13.41
C ILE A 3 12.50 11.25 -13.46
N ASN A 4 13.28 11.03 -14.52
CA ASN A 4 14.03 9.81 -14.71
C ASN A 4 15.30 9.92 -13.84
N ILE A 5 15.32 9.24 -12.70
CA ILE A 5 16.37 9.37 -11.67
C ILE A 5 17.75 9.05 -12.26
N SER A 6 17.82 8.05 -13.14
CA SER A 6 19.00 7.75 -13.94
C SER A 6 19.53 8.96 -14.73
N SER A 7 18.64 9.74 -15.35
CA SER A 7 19.03 10.94 -16.11
C SER A 7 19.48 12.10 -15.20
N LEU A 8 18.90 12.21 -14.01
CA LEU A 8 19.25 13.25 -13.05
C LEU A 8 20.63 12.99 -12.42
N ILE A 9 20.93 11.73 -12.14
CA ILE A 9 22.22 11.27 -11.62
C ILE A 9 23.32 11.50 -12.65
N TRP A 10 23.12 11.11 -13.92
CA TRP A 10 24.09 11.40 -14.99
C TRP A 10 24.33 12.90 -15.15
N ARG A 11 23.29 13.72 -14.99
CA ARG A 11 23.41 15.18 -15.09
C ARG A 11 24.23 15.82 -13.97
N LEU A 12 24.36 15.15 -12.82
CA LEU A 12 25.06 15.65 -11.64
C LEU A 12 26.46 15.04 -11.47
N ILE A 13 26.62 13.75 -11.82
CA ILE A 13 27.89 13.02 -11.69
C ILE A 13 28.84 13.30 -12.87
N MET A 14 28.33 13.32 -14.11
CA MET A 14 29.18 13.57 -15.28
C MET A 14 29.99 14.86 -15.22
N PRO A 15 29.45 16.02 -14.84
CA PRO A 15 30.25 17.23 -14.74
C PRO A 15 31.34 17.11 -13.67
N VAL A 16 31.08 16.45 -12.55
CA VAL A 16 32.08 16.23 -11.49
C VAL A 16 33.21 15.33 -12.00
N VAL A 17 32.87 14.29 -12.76
CA VAL A 17 33.86 13.41 -13.39
C VAL A 17 34.68 14.17 -14.43
N ILE A 18 34.03 14.94 -15.31
CA ILE A 18 34.71 15.74 -16.35
C ILE A 18 35.63 16.79 -15.71
N ILE A 19 35.16 17.50 -14.69
CA ILE A 19 35.96 18.48 -13.94
C ILE A 19 37.15 17.77 -13.26
N GLY A 20 36.93 16.60 -12.66
CA GLY A 20 37.99 15.79 -12.07
C GLY A 20 39.06 15.40 -13.10
N ILE A 21 38.64 14.90 -14.26
CA ILE A 21 39.57 14.56 -15.37
C ILE A 21 40.34 15.81 -15.81
N LEU A 22 39.66 16.95 -15.97
CA LEU A 22 40.27 18.19 -16.43
C LEU A 22 41.31 18.73 -15.44
N THR A 23 41.04 18.64 -14.13
CA THR A 23 41.98 19.07 -13.08
C THR A 23 43.18 18.14 -12.98
N ILE A 24 42.98 16.82 -13.10
CA ILE A 24 44.06 15.83 -13.13
C ILE A 24 44.97 16.08 -14.35
N VAL A 25 44.38 16.27 -15.53
CA VAL A 25 45.13 16.53 -16.76
C VAL A 25 45.90 17.86 -16.65
N SER A 26 45.24 18.94 -16.21
CA SER A 26 45.92 20.24 -16.01
C SER A 26 47.07 20.14 -14.99
N LEU A 27 46.88 19.40 -13.90
CA LEU A 27 47.91 19.18 -12.88
C LEU A 27 49.08 18.35 -13.42
N SER A 28 48.80 17.33 -14.24
CA SER A 28 49.84 16.51 -14.87
C SER A 28 50.73 17.33 -15.82
N ILE A 29 50.14 18.25 -16.60
CA ILE A 29 50.86 19.16 -17.50
C ILE A 29 51.70 20.17 -16.69
N LEU A 30 51.16 20.68 -15.57
CA LEU A 30 51.90 21.59 -14.68
C LEU A 30 53.11 20.90 -14.01
N LEU A 31 52.98 19.61 -13.68
CA LEU A 31 54.05 18.81 -13.09
C LEU A 31 55.09 18.34 -14.13
N GLN A 32 54.70 18.09 -15.38
CA GLN A 32 55.63 17.79 -16.49
C GLN A 32 56.69 18.88 -16.67
N LYS A 33 56.36 20.13 -16.33
CA LYS A 33 57.28 21.27 -16.43
C LYS A 33 58.39 21.27 -15.37
N GLN A 34 58.26 20.48 -14.30
CA GLN A 34 59.18 20.44 -13.15
C GLN A 34 59.91 19.09 -13.00
N LEU A 35 59.51 18.04 -13.72
CA LEU A 35 60.09 16.70 -13.68
C LEU A 35 60.24 16.15 -15.12
N GLU A 36 61.47 15.83 -15.55
CA GLU A 36 61.76 15.32 -16.91
C GLU A 36 61.24 13.89 -17.20
N ASN A 37 60.66 13.19 -16.21
CA ASN A 37 60.22 11.79 -16.35
C ASN A 37 58.75 11.69 -16.77
N ASN A 38 58.50 11.76 -18.07
CA ASN A 38 57.16 11.78 -18.66
C ASN A 38 56.34 10.48 -18.47
N GLU A 39 57.02 9.34 -18.30
CA GLU A 39 56.35 8.03 -18.20
C GLU A 39 55.62 7.82 -16.86
N ILE A 40 56.18 8.28 -15.75
CA ILE A 40 55.58 8.12 -14.42
C ILE A 40 54.29 8.95 -14.31
N LEU A 41 54.29 10.14 -14.89
CA LEU A 41 53.11 11.03 -14.90
C LEU A 41 51.96 10.45 -15.73
N ALA A 42 52.26 9.79 -16.86
CA ALA A 42 51.24 9.15 -17.68
C ALA A 42 50.56 7.98 -16.94
N ILE A 43 51.34 7.14 -16.26
CA ILE A 43 50.82 6.02 -15.47
C ILE A 43 49.92 6.54 -14.33
N PHE A 44 50.32 7.63 -13.67
CA PHE A 44 49.55 8.24 -12.60
C PHE A 44 48.23 8.86 -13.09
N ALA A 45 48.23 9.51 -14.25
CA ALA A 45 47.00 10.05 -14.84
C ALA A 45 46.00 8.94 -15.22
N ILE A 46 46.50 7.84 -15.81
CA ILE A 46 45.68 6.69 -16.19
C ILE A 46 45.11 5.99 -14.96
N SER A 47 45.88 5.83 -13.88
CA SER A 47 45.40 5.19 -12.66
C SER A 47 44.28 5.99 -12.00
N ILE A 48 44.38 7.32 -11.94
CA ILE A 48 43.31 8.15 -11.38
C ILE A 48 42.06 8.10 -12.27
N LEU A 49 42.22 8.13 -13.60
CA LEU A 49 41.09 7.98 -14.52
C LEU A 49 40.37 6.64 -14.33
N ALA A 50 41.12 5.55 -14.17
CA ALA A 50 40.56 4.23 -13.91
C ALA A 50 39.78 4.19 -12.59
N ILE A 51 40.29 4.82 -11.53
CA ILE A 51 39.60 4.93 -10.24
C ILE A 51 38.30 5.73 -10.40
N LEU A 52 38.32 6.86 -11.09
CA LEU A 52 37.12 7.67 -11.34
C LEU A 52 36.03 6.88 -12.07
N VAL A 53 36.40 6.20 -13.15
CA VAL A 53 35.45 5.36 -13.91
C VAL A 53 34.91 4.23 -13.03
N PHE A 54 35.77 3.58 -12.26
CA PHE A 54 35.38 2.50 -11.36
C PHE A 54 34.40 2.96 -10.27
N THR A 55 34.63 4.12 -9.66
CA THR A 55 33.72 4.69 -8.65
C THR A 55 32.35 4.99 -9.24
N VAL A 56 32.26 5.52 -10.47
CA VAL A 56 30.98 5.79 -11.15
C VAL A 56 30.23 4.49 -11.44
N LEU A 57 30.92 3.45 -11.90
CA LEU A 57 30.31 2.14 -12.17
C LEU A 57 29.78 1.49 -10.88
N LEU A 58 30.55 1.55 -9.80
CA LEU A 58 30.12 1.04 -8.49
C LEU A 58 28.89 1.79 -7.98
N PHE A 59 28.88 3.12 -8.08
CA PHE A 59 27.75 3.93 -7.60
C PHE A 59 26.45 3.57 -8.34
N ASN A 60 26.51 3.38 -9.66
CA ASN A 60 25.35 3.01 -10.47
C ASN A 60 24.82 1.61 -10.10
N PHE A 61 25.72 0.65 -9.87
CA PHE A 61 25.31 -0.72 -9.51
C PHE A 61 24.77 -0.83 -8.07
N ILE A 62 25.38 -0.11 -7.13
CA ILE A 62 25.06 -0.20 -5.70
C ILE A 62 23.85 0.65 -5.33
N ILE A 63 23.70 1.85 -5.88
CA ILE A 63 22.63 2.78 -5.45
C ILE A 63 21.50 2.87 -6.46
N SER A 64 21.81 3.07 -7.75
CA SER A 64 20.76 3.36 -8.74
C SER A 64 19.87 2.14 -9.01
N LYS A 65 20.47 0.96 -9.17
CA LYS A 65 19.70 -0.27 -9.47
C LYS A 65 18.73 -0.70 -8.36
N PRO A 66 19.07 -0.69 -7.06
CA PRO A 66 18.10 -1.01 -6.02
C PRO A 66 16.97 0.01 -5.92
N VAL A 67 17.28 1.30 -6.07
CA VAL A 67 16.27 2.38 -6.03
C VAL A 67 15.26 2.24 -7.17
N ASP A 68 15.73 2.01 -8.39
CA ASP A 68 14.84 1.81 -9.54
C ASP A 68 13.93 0.59 -9.34
N ARG A 69 14.49 -0.52 -8.80
CA ARG A 69 13.69 -1.72 -8.46
C ARG A 69 12.61 -1.43 -7.41
N LEU A 70 12.94 -0.66 -6.37
CA LEU A 70 11.97 -0.25 -5.36
C LEU A 70 10.82 0.57 -5.97
N ILE A 71 11.16 1.54 -6.81
CA ILE A 71 10.18 2.40 -7.48
C ILE A 71 9.28 1.60 -8.42
N ASP A 72 9.84 0.65 -9.16
CA ASP A 72 9.07 -0.18 -10.08
C ASP A 72 8.10 -1.10 -9.33
N ARG A 73 8.51 -1.70 -8.19
CA ARG A 73 7.61 -2.49 -7.34
C ARG A 73 6.48 -1.65 -6.77
N LEU A 74 6.81 -0.49 -6.20
CA LEU A 74 5.81 0.45 -5.70
C LEU A 74 4.81 0.88 -6.76
N ARG A 75 5.28 1.12 -7.98
CA ARG A 75 4.44 1.49 -9.11
C ARG A 75 3.50 0.34 -9.50
N GLN A 76 3.99 -0.89 -9.57
CA GLN A 76 3.18 -2.06 -9.91
C GLN A 76 2.08 -2.28 -8.86
N SER A 77 2.44 -2.33 -7.57
CA SER A 77 1.47 -2.50 -6.47
C SER A 77 0.41 -1.39 -6.43
N SER A 78 0.79 -0.14 -6.74
CA SER A 78 -0.15 0.99 -6.74
C SER A 78 -1.09 1.02 -7.94
N VAL A 79 -0.63 0.58 -9.12
CA VAL A 79 -1.42 0.62 -10.35
C VAL A 79 -2.39 -0.56 -10.44
N GLU A 80 -1.97 -1.74 -9.99
CA GLU A 80 -2.79 -2.95 -10.02
C GLU A 80 -3.66 -3.10 -8.76
N GLY A 81 -3.37 -2.34 -7.70
CA GLY A 81 -4.07 -2.44 -6.41
C GLY A 81 -3.75 -3.72 -5.64
N ASP A 82 -2.82 -4.53 -6.14
CA ASP A 82 -2.32 -5.71 -5.46
C ASP A 82 -1.24 -5.30 -4.46
N LEU A 83 -1.70 -5.02 -3.25
CA LEU A 83 -0.87 -4.72 -2.09
C LEU A 83 -0.30 -5.99 -1.43
N THR A 84 -0.52 -7.19 -1.98
CA THR A 84 0.06 -8.43 -1.42
C THR A 84 1.54 -8.59 -1.77
N GLN A 85 2.05 -7.84 -2.76
CA GLN A 85 3.45 -7.92 -3.15
C GLN A 85 4.36 -7.25 -2.11
N ARG A 86 5.30 -8.04 -1.56
CA ARG A 86 6.34 -7.57 -0.64
C ARG A 86 7.51 -6.93 -1.37
N MET A 87 8.12 -5.93 -0.76
CA MET A 87 9.41 -5.42 -1.22
C MET A 87 10.54 -6.26 -0.63
N GLU A 88 10.69 -7.48 -1.14
CA GLU A 88 11.88 -8.31 -0.95
C GLU A 88 13.12 -7.64 -1.58
N LEU A 89 13.66 -6.64 -0.89
CA LEU A 89 14.96 -6.06 -1.16
C LEU A 89 15.93 -6.61 -0.12
N SER A 90 16.75 -7.57 -0.53
CA SER A 90 17.81 -8.11 0.30
C SER A 90 18.99 -7.13 0.33
N GLY A 91 19.25 -6.55 1.49
CA GLY A 91 20.38 -5.66 1.74
C GLY A 91 20.42 -5.22 3.20
N ASN A 92 21.56 -4.67 3.62
CA ASN A 92 21.76 -4.06 4.93
C ASN A 92 21.94 -2.54 4.81
N ASP A 93 21.32 -1.94 3.79
CA ASP A 93 21.40 -0.52 3.47
C ASP A 93 20.08 0.22 3.78
N GLU A 94 20.12 1.54 3.70
CA GLU A 94 18.97 2.41 3.98
C GLU A 94 17.78 2.12 3.04
N ILE A 95 18.05 1.64 1.82
CA ILE A 95 17.00 1.29 0.86
C ILE A 95 16.22 0.06 1.34
N SER A 96 16.92 -0.92 1.90
CA SER A 96 16.31 -2.12 2.49
C SER A 96 15.49 -1.78 3.74
N VAL A 97 15.94 -0.81 4.54
CA VAL A 97 15.18 -0.30 5.69
C VAL A 97 13.88 0.38 5.24
N ILE A 98 13.93 1.21 4.19
CA ILE A 98 12.73 1.86 3.62
C ILE A 98 11.75 0.81 3.10
N ALA A 99 12.24 -0.23 2.43
CA ALA A 99 11.41 -1.35 1.98
C ALA A 99 10.65 -1.98 3.14
N GLY A 100 11.33 -2.26 4.27
CA GLY A 100 10.69 -2.76 5.48
C GLY A 100 9.55 -1.88 5.99
N TYR A 101 9.75 -0.56 6.04
CA TYR A 101 8.69 0.36 6.48
C TYR A 101 7.48 0.40 5.55
N ILE A 102 7.69 0.21 4.24
CA ILE A 102 6.57 0.18 3.30
C ILE A 102 5.82 -1.17 3.40
N ASP A 103 6.52 -2.29 3.65
CA ASP A 103 5.87 -3.58 3.94
C ASP A 103 4.99 -3.49 5.20
N ASP A 104 5.50 -2.86 6.28
CA ASP A 104 4.73 -2.60 7.50
C ASP A 104 3.48 -1.72 7.25
N PHE A 105 3.62 -0.72 6.38
CA PHE A 105 2.50 0.15 5.99
C PHE A 105 1.43 -0.64 5.23
N ILE A 106 1.84 -1.48 4.28
CA ILE A 106 0.96 -2.37 3.51
C ILE A 106 0.18 -3.30 4.45
N ASP A 107 0.84 -3.89 5.45
CA ASP A 107 0.19 -4.78 6.42
C ASP A 107 -0.89 -4.09 7.25
N ARG A 108 -0.65 -2.83 7.63
CA ARG A 108 -1.65 -2.01 8.31
C ARG A 108 -2.85 -1.72 7.42
N VAL A 109 -2.61 -1.41 6.14
CA VAL A 109 -3.70 -1.20 5.17
C VAL A 109 -4.53 -2.48 5.01
N HIS A 110 -3.90 -3.64 4.86
CA HIS A 110 -4.60 -4.92 4.78
C HIS A 110 -5.46 -5.20 6.02
N THR A 111 -4.90 -4.94 7.21
CA THR A 111 -5.62 -5.11 8.47
C THR A 111 -6.88 -4.23 8.52
N ILE A 112 -6.78 -2.98 8.09
CA ILE A 112 -7.91 -2.05 8.04
C ILE A 112 -8.97 -2.54 7.05
N VAL A 113 -8.58 -2.98 5.85
CA VAL A 113 -9.50 -3.51 4.84
C VAL A 113 -10.21 -4.78 5.33
N ALA A 114 -9.48 -5.67 6.00
CA ALA A 114 -10.05 -6.88 6.61
C ALA A 114 -11.08 -6.53 7.69
N GLN A 115 -10.77 -5.56 8.56
CA GLN A 115 -11.71 -5.07 9.58
C GLN A 115 -12.97 -4.48 8.95
N ILE A 116 -12.84 -3.63 7.92
CA ILE A 116 -13.99 -3.05 7.21
C ILE A 116 -14.88 -4.16 6.62
N THR A 117 -14.27 -5.18 6.04
CA THR A 117 -15.00 -6.33 5.47
C THR A 117 -15.74 -7.11 6.56
N SER A 118 -15.08 -7.37 7.69
CA SER A 118 -15.70 -8.02 8.85
C SER A 118 -16.88 -7.22 9.39
N THR A 119 -16.69 -5.92 9.65
CA THR A 119 -17.74 -5.04 10.15
C THR A 119 -18.90 -4.95 9.16
N SER A 120 -18.63 -4.90 7.85
CA SER A 120 -19.70 -4.92 6.84
C SER A 120 -20.49 -6.22 6.87
N SER A 121 -19.84 -7.36 7.08
CA SER A 121 -20.51 -8.66 7.24
C SER A 121 -21.36 -8.71 8.51
N GLU A 122 -20.88 -8.15 9.62
CA GLU A 122 -21.65 -8.05 10.87
C GLU A 122 -22.91 -7.20 10.66
N VAL A 123 -22.81 -6.07 9.98
CA VAL A 123 -23.96 -5.22 9.63
C VAL A 123 -24.99 -5.99 8.81
N VAL A 124 -24.56 -6.76 7.80
CA VAL A 124 -25.47 -7.59 6.98
C VAL A 124 -26.18 -8.64 7.84
N ASN A 125 -25.47 -9.27 8.77
CA ASN A 125 -26.06 -10.24 9.69
C ASN A 125 -27.10 -9.58 10.61
N SER A 126 -26.78 -8.42 11.20
CA SER A 126 -27.72 -7.68 12.04
C SER A 126 -28.96 -7.23 11.28
N VAL A 127 -28.83 -6.81 10.02
CA VAL A 127 -29.99 -6.47 9.16
C VAL A 127 -30.84 -7.71 8.88
N THR A 128 -30.22 -8.87 8.66
CA THR A 128 -30.93 -10.13 8.44
C THR A 128 -31.74 -10.55 9.67
N GLU A 129 -31.15 -10.41 10.86
CA GLU A 129 -31.83 -10.66 12.14
C GLU A 129 -32.98 -9.68 12.37
N LEU A 130 -32.76 -8.39 12.15
CA LEU A 130 -33.81 -7.36 12.23
C LEU A 130 -34.99 -7.64 11.29
N ASN A 131 -34.73 -8.12 10.07
CA ASN A 131 -35.78 -8.51 9.13
C ASN A 131 -36.58 -9.72 9.65
N ALA A 132 -35.91 -10.71 10.24
CA ALA A 132 -36.56 -11.87 10.85
C ALA A 132 -37.47 -11.46 12.02
N VAL A 133 -36.98 -10.59 12.91
CA VAL A 133 -37.76 -10.05 14.03
C VAL A 133 -38.95 -9.25 13.52
N THR A 134 -38.76 -8.38 12.53
CA THR A 134 -39.83 -7.56 11.94
C THR A 134 -40.93 -8.42 11.34
N THR A 135 -40.55 -9.52 10.66
CA THR A 135 -41.50 -10.49 10.10
C THR A 135 -42.29 -11.18 11.20
N ALA A 136 -41.63 -11.67 12.26
CA ALA A 136 -42.29 -12.30 13.40
C ALA A 136 -43.26 -11.35 14.13
N VAL A 137 -42.87 -10.07 14.29
CA VAL A 137 -43.75 -9.03 14.86
C VAL A 137 -44.96 -8.79 13.97
N SER A 138 -44.79 -8.71 12.65
CA SER A 138 -45.90 -8.55 11.70
C SER A 138 -46.89 -9.71 11.78
N GLU A 139 -46.39 -10.95 11.82
CA GLU A 139 -47.22 -12.14 12.00
C GLU A 139 -47.95 -12.14 13.36
N GLY A 140 -47.26 -11.77 14.44
CA GLY A 140 -47.85 -11.66 15.78
C GLY A 140 -48.97 -10.62 15.84
N ALA A 141 -48.76 -9.46 15.22
CA ALA A 141 -49.78 -8.41 15.15
C ALA A 141 -51.03 -8.86 14.38
N LEU A 142 -50.86 -9.59 13.27
CA LEU A 142 -51.98 -10.17 12.52
C LEU A 142 -52.75 -11.19 13.36
N ARG A 143 -52.06 -12.06 14.11
CA ARG A 143 -52.69 -13.03 15.01
C ARG A 143 -53.47 -12.33 16.12
N GLN A 144 -52.90 -11.31 16.74
CA GLN A 144 -53.57 -10.53 17.79
C GLN A 144 -54.83 -9.82 17.27
N GLN A 145 -54.81 -9.33 16.03
CA GLN A 145 -55.99 -8.73 15.38
C GLN A 145 -57.10 -9.76 15.15
N GLN A 146 -56.75 -10.99 14.75
CA GLN A 146 -57.72 -12.07 14.59
C GLN A 146 -58.33 -12.49 15.94
N GLU A 147 -57.52 -12.60 17.00
CA GLU A 147 -58.01 -12.94 18.34
C GLU A 147 -58.91 -11.86 18.95
N THR A 148 -58.57 -10.57 18.79
CA THR A 148 -59.44 -9.47 19.24
C THR A 148 -60.71 -9.34 18.40
N GLY A 149 -60.67 -9.69 17.11
CA GLY A 149 -61.85 -9.81 16.26
C GLY A 149 -62.77 -10.97 16.66
N ALA A 150 -62.20 -12.14 16.97
CA ALA A 150 -62.94 -13.32 17.40
C ALA A 150 -63.49 -13.20 18.83
N GLY A 151 -62.73 -12.61 19.75
CA GLY A 151 -63.14 -12.37 21.14
C GLY A 151 -64.34 -11.43 21.28
N ARG A 152 -64.59 -10.56 20.29
CA ARG A 152 -65.77 -9.67 20.27
C ARG A 152 -67.07 -10.36 19.85
N LEU A 153 -67.03 -11.58 19.32
CA LEU A 153 -68.23 -12.33 18.89
C LEU A 153 -68.62 -13.49 19.83
N GLY A 154 -67.85 -13.77 20.88
CA GLY A 154 -68.08 -14.90 21.81
C GLY A 154 -68.89 -14.59 23.08
N GLY A 155 -69.39 -13.37 23.24
CA GLY A 155 -70.04 -12.91 24.48
C GLY A 155 -71.57 -12.85 24.43
N TYR A 156 -72.25 -13.96 24.11
CA TYR A 156 -73.68 -14.09 24.41
C TYR A 156 -73.86 -15.03 25.59
N PRO A 157 -74.11 -14.53 26.82
CA PRO A 157 -74.53 -15.40 27.90
C PRO A 157 -75.88 -16.00 27.52
N ASN A 158 -75.97 -17.33 27.59
CA ASN A 158 -77.21 -18.08 27.50
C ASN A 158 -78.07 -17.72 28.72
N VAL A 159 -78.89 -16.67 28.58
CA VAL A 159 -79.93 -16.31 29.54
C VAL A 159 -81.14 -17.20 29.26
N GLY A 160 -81.22 -18.28 30.03
CA GLY A 160 -82.43 -19.10 30.12
C GLY A 160 -83.59 -18.25 30.59
N TYR A 161 -84.56 -18.01 29.71
CA TYR A 161 -85.86 -17.50 30.10
C TYR A 161 -86.78 -18.68 30.40
N LEU A 162 -86.81 -19.04 31.69
CA LEU A 162 -88.00 -19.63 32.30
C LEU A 162 -89.09 -18.56 32.36
N GLY A 163 -90.23 -18.81 31.70
CA GLY A 163 -91.40 -17.95 31.74
C GLY A 163 -92.66 -18.74 31.40
N LYS A 164 -93.30 -19.28 32.45
CA LYS A 164 -94.64 -19.88 32.45
C LYS A 164 -95.73 -18.79 32.24
N CYS A 165 -96.95 -19.29 31.95
CA CYS A 165 -98.27 -18.62 31.81
C CYS A 165 -98.60 -18.27 30.34
N GLU A 166 -99.74 -18.65 29.75
CA GLU A 166 -101.05 -18.90 30.34
C GLU A 166 -102.01 -19.57 29.32
N ARG A 167 -102.92 -20.40 29.85
CA ARG A 167 -104.23 -20.87 29.35
C ARG A 167 -104.36 -21.58 27.99
#